data_AF-A0A2V8IJJ6-F1
#
_entry.id   AF-A0A2V8IJJ6-F1
#
_cell.length_a   1.000
_cell.length_b   1.000
_cell.length_c   1.000
_cell.angle_alpha   90.00
_cell.angle_beta   90.00
_cell.angle_gamma   90.00
#
_symmetry.space_group_name_H-M   'P 1'
#
loop_
_entity.id
_entity.type
_entity.pdbx_description
1 polymer ?
#
loop_
_entity_poly.entity_id
_entity_poly.type
_entity_poly.pdbx_seq_one_letter_code
_entity_poly.pdbx_strand_id
1 'polypeptide(L)'
;MQEADIHQLLKIRSEIDEEIRRHKTERTVLFTDIVGSTNYFDRFGDTAGLLLIQRHDDFVASAVRQFQGVVIKTIGDSVMAEFPEPLLAVRAAVEIQRRVFRHNQSLLESERLQVRAGINCGVGFRRGTDFLGDAVNVAARITKRSGPAQILISQPVYEATAGALGRQGRRRRAL
;
A
#
# COMPACT_ATOMS: atom_id res chain seq x y z
N MET A 1 -43.82 15.08 -10.20
CA MET A 1 -42.51 15.08 -9.53
C MET A 1 -41.79 13.79 -9.93
N GLN A 2 -41.09 13.75 -11.08
CA GLN A 2 -40.31 12.57 -11.50
C GLN A 2 -39.31 12.81 -12.66
N GLU A 3 -39.49 13.81 -13.54
CA GLU A 3 -38.53 14.06 -14.65
C GLU A 3 -37.35 14.99 -14.28
N ALA A 4 -37.61 16.05 -13.52
CA ALA A 4 -36.56 17.03 -13.15
C ALA A 4 -35.42 16.40 -12.32
N ASP A 5 -35.74 15.41 -11.50
CA ASP A 5 -34.78 14.69 -10.65
C ASP A 5 -33.88 13.75 -11.48
N ILE A 6 -34.45 13.09 -12.49
CA ILE A 6 -33.69 12.24 -13.41
C ILE A 6 -32.72 13.08 -14.27
N HIS A 7 -33.17 14.22 -14.80
CA HIS A 7 -32.28 15.11 -15.57
C HIS A 7 -31.13 15.66 -14.73
N GLN A 8 -31.40 15.99 -13.46
CA GLN A 8 -30.36 16.44 -12.53
C GLN A 8 -29.35 15.32 -12.23
N LEU A 9 -29.81 14.09 -11.99
CA LEU A 9 -28.94 12.93 -11.78
C LEU A 9 -28.11 12.59 -13.03
N LEU A 10 -28.69 12.66 -14.23
CA LEU A 10 -27.96 12.43 -15.48
C LEU A 10 -26.88 13.49 -15.71
N LYS A 11 -27.17 14.76 -15.39
CA LYS A 11 -26.18 15.84 -15.47
C LYS A 11 -25.02 15.61 -14.51
N ILE A 12 -25.30 15.32 -13.24
CA ILE A 12 -24.27 15.02 -12.22
C ILE A 12 -23.42 13.83 -12.66
N ARG A 13 -24.05 12.75 -13.16
CA ARG A 13 -23.32 11.57 -13.66
C ARG A 13 -22.37 11.94 -14.80
N SER A 14 -22.82 12.73 -15.77
CA SER A 14 -21.98 13.16 -16.90
C SER A 14 -20.78 13.98 -16.43
N GLU A 15 -20.98 14.89 -15.48
CA GLU A 15 -19.90 15.71 -14.88
C GLU A 15 -18.87 14.83 -14.15
N ILE A 16 -19.33 13.86 -13.35
CA ILE A 16 -18.46 12.89 -12.68
C ILE A 16 -17.69 12.04 -13.69
N ASP A 17 -18.37 11.54 -14.73
CA ASP A 17 -17.74 10.71 -15.76
C ASP A 17 -16.65 11.49 -16.52
N GLU A 18 -16.85 12.78 -16.77
CA GLU A 18 -15.82 13.66 -17.33
C GLU A 18 -14.65 13.89 -16.38
N GLU A 19 -14.92 14.13 -15.10
CA GLU A 19 -13.87 14.34 -14.09
C GLU A 19 -13.00 13.08 -13.93
N ILE A 20 -13.63 11.89 -13.87
CA ILE A 20 -12.94 10.60 -13.85
C ILE A 20 -12.07 10.44 -15.08
N ARG A 21 -12.60 10.72 -16.29
CA ARG A 21 -11.83 10.61 -17.54
C ARG A 21 -10.62 11.54 -17.55
N ARG A 22 -10.78 12.79 -17.11
CA ARG A 22 -9.70 13.79 -17.08
C ARG A 22 -8.56 13.43 -16.15
N HIS A 23 -8.85 12.73 -15.05
CA HIS A 23 -7.87 12.40 -14.02
C HIS A 23 -7.48 10.92 -13.99
N LYS A 24 -7.86 10.16 -15.03
CA LYS A 24 -7.54 8.75 -15.16
C LYS A 24 -6.04 8.57 -15.36
N THR A 25 -5.40 7.77 -14.53
CA THR A 25 -3.94 7.55 -14.58
C THR A 25 -3.61 6.16 -14.05
N GLU A 26 -2.56 5.56 -14.59
CA GLU A 26 -2.00 4.31 -14.06
C GLU A 26 -1.03 4.63 -12.92
N ARG A 27 -1.18 3.92 -11.80
CA ARG A 27 -0.28 4.01 -10.65
C ARG A 27 -0.07 2.64 -10.04
N THR A 28 1.08 2.49 -9.40
CA THR A 28 1.32 1.35 -8.51
C THR A 28 0.91 1.73 -7.09
N VAL A 29 -0.02 0.99 -6.51
CA VAL A 29 -0.52 1.18 -5.15
C VAL A 29 0.08 0.12 -4.24
N LEU A 30 0.68 0.55 -3.14
CA LEU A 30 1.12 -0.26 -2.02
C LEU A 30 0.16 -0.02 -0.85
N PHE A 31 -0.35 -1.10 -0.28
CA PHE A 31 -0.94 -1.09 1.05
C PHE A 31 -0.04 -1.84 2.01
N THR A 32 0.13 -1.29 3.21
CA THR A 32 0.70 -2.01 4.35
C THR A 32 -0.30 -2.02 5.49
N ASP A 33 -0.19 -3.02 6.35
CA ASP A 33 -1.08 -3.20 7.50
C ASP A 33 -0.36 -3.93 8.63
N ILE A 34 -0.70 -3.62 9.87
CA ILE A 34 -0.12 -4.27 11.04
C ILE A 34 -0.90 -5.57 11.30
N VAL A 35 -0.19 -6.69 11.41
CA VAL A 35 -0.83 -7.96 11.72
C VAL A 35 -1.09 -8.04 13.23
N GLY A 36 -2.36 -8.25 13.59
CA GLY A 36 -2.75 -8.47 14.99
C GLY A 36 -2.79 -7.20 15.84
N SER A 37 -2.90 -6.02 15.23
CA SER A 37 -2.94 -4.74 15.95
C SER A 37 -4.01 -4.70 17.04
N THR A 38 -5.27 -5.09 16.74
CA THR A 38 -6.34 -5.12 17.76
C THR A 38 -5.95 -5.91 19.00
N ASN A 39 -5.38 -7.11 18.82
CA ASN A 39 -4.96 -7.95 19.94
C ASN A 39 -3.76 -7.34 20.70
N TYR A 40 -2.90 -6.59 20.00
CA TYR A 40 -1.84 -5.82 20.63
C TYR A 40 -2.38 -4.70 21.52
N PHE A 41 -3.39 -3.95 21.05
CA PHE A 41 -4.09 -2.94 21.85
C PHE A 41 -4.72 -3.56 23.09
N ASP A 42 -5.45 -4.67 22.94
CA ASP A 42 -6.11 -5.35 24.06
C ASP A 42 -5.10 -5.82 25.13
N ARG A 43 -3.91 -6.25 24.70
CA ARG A 43 -2.89 -6.81 25.60
C ARG A 43 -2.01 -5.76 26.27
N PHE A 44 -1.62 -4.71 25.54
CA PHE A 44 -0.61 -3.74 25.99
C PHE A 44 -1.17 -2.33 26.23
N GLY A 45 -2.45 -2.10 25.91
CA GLY A 45 -3.16 -0.85 26.10
C GLY A 45 -2.91 0.19 25.00
N ASP A 46 -3.74 1.24 25.01
CA ASP A 46 -3.83 2.24 23.95
C ASP A 46 -2.50 2.95 23.68
N THR A 47 -1.74 3.29 24.74
CA THR A 47 -0.46 4.00 24.57
C THR A 47 0.55 3.14 23.82
N ALA A 48 0.66 1.86 24.16
CA ALA A 48 1.56 0.94 23.47
C ALA A 48 1.09 0.67 22.03
N GLY A 49 -0.22 0.53 21.82
CA GLY A 49 -0.81 0.37 20.49
C GLY A 49 -0.55 1.57 19.57
N LEU A 50 -0.72 2.80 20.07
CA LEU A 50 -0.42 4.02 19.31
C LEU A 50 1.07 4.15 18.99
N LEU A 51 1.96 3.78 19.91
CA LEU A 51 3.41 3.75 19.63
C LEU A 51 3.77 2.71 18.57
N LEU A 52 3.07 1.57 18.53
CA LEU A 52 3.23 0.55 17.49
C LEU A 52 2.81 1.09 16.11
N ILE A 53 1.65 1.75 16.03
CA ILE A 53 1.17 2.39 14.79
C ILE A 53 2.16 3.46 14.33
N GLN A 54 2.59 4.35 15.22
CA GLN A 54 3.57 5.39 14.88
C GLN A 54 4.87 4.77 14.32
N ARG A 55 5.34 3.67 14.92
CA ARG A 55 6.55 2.98 14.45
C ARG A 55 6.39 2.42 13.05
N HIS A 56 5.24 1.79 12.78
CA HIS A 56 4.88 1.31 11.45
C HIS A 56 4.87 2.46 10.44
N ASP A 57 4.16 3.54 10.75
CA ASP A 57 4.00 4.68 9.85
C ASP A 57 5.35 5.34 9.54
N ASP A 58 6.24 5.48 10.53
CA ASP A 58 7.59 6.00 10.34
C ASP A 58 8.42 5.13 9.37
N PHE A 59 8.37 3.80 9.55
CA PHE A 59 9.09 2.86 8.67
C PHE A 59 8.55 2.88 7.24
N VAL A 60 7.23 2.95 7.09
CA VAL A 60 6.56 3.03 5.79
C VAL A 60 6.86 4.35 5.11
N ALA A 61 6.60 5.48 5.75
CA ALA A 61 6.79 6.82 5.18
C ALA A 61 8.23 7.04 4.71
N SER A 62 9.22 6.65 5.51
CA SER A 62 10.62 6.81 5.14
C SER A 62 11.07 5.84 4.03
N ALA A 63 10.47 4.66 3.88
CA ALA A 63 10.77 3.74 2.80
C ALA A 63 10.08 4.18 1.50
N VAL A 64 8.82 4.58 1.58
CA VAL A 64 8.04 5.16 0.48
C VAL A 64 8.80 6.35 -0.10
N ARG A 65 9.25 7.30 0.75
CA ARG A 65 10.05 8.45 0.31
C ARG A 65 11.39 8.04 -0.34
N GLN A 66 12.08 7.05 0.23
CA GLN A 66 13.35 6.54 -0.31
C GLN A 66 13.21 6.01 -1.75
N PHE A 67 12.06 5.45 -2.09
CA PHE A 67 11.78 4.90 -3.41
C PHE A 67 10.78 5.73 -4.21
N GLN A 68 10.79 7.06 -4.02
CA GLN A 68 10.03 8.03 -4.83
C GLN A 68 8.50 7.84 -4.82
N GLY A 69 7.98 7.13 -3.82
CA GLY A 69 6.55 7.04 -3.59
C GLY A 69 6.02 8.19 -2.75
N VAL A 70 4.70 8.27 -2.67
CA VAL A 70 3.97 9.24 -1.85
C VAL A 70 2.96 8.48 -0.98
N VAL A 71 2.99 8.73 0.32
CA VAL A 71 1.91 8.26 1.21
C VAL A 71 0.67 9.09 0.91
N ILE A 72 -0.42 8.43 0.53
CA ILE A 72 -1.69 9.08 0.22
C ILE A 72 -2.48 9.32 1.50
N LYS A 73 -2.62 8.28 2.33
CA LYS A 73 -3.37 8.34 3.60
C LYS A 73 -3.08 7.13 4.47
N THR A 74 -3.45 7.26 5.74
CA THR A 74 -3.56 6.16 6.70
C THR A 74 -5.03 5.83 6.95
N ILE A 75 -5.32 4.58 7.26
CA ILE A 75 -6.67 4.06 7.54
C ILE A 75 -6.54 3.13 8.75
N GLY A 76 -6.68 3.68 9.96
CA GLY A 76 -6.33 2.94 11.17
C GLY A 76 -4.82 2.68 11.23
N ASP A 77 -4.45 1.41 11.29
CA ASP A 77 -3.07 0.90 11.26
C ASP A 77 -2.57 0.53 9.84
N SER A 78 -3.42 0.73 8.83
CA SER A 78 -3.04 0.56 7.43
C SER A 78 -2.49 1.84 6.82
N VAL A 79 -1.48 1.72 5.96
CA VAL A 79 -0.96 2.84 5.14
C VAL A 79 -1.20 2.55 3.67
N MET A 80 -1.71 3.55 2.95
CA MET A 80 -1.83 3.56 1.50
C MET A 80 -0.78 4.50 0.90
N ALA A 81 0.05 3.96 0.01
CA ALA A 81 1.04 4.72 -0.74
C ALA A 81 0.92 4.45 -2.24
N GLU A 82 1.36 5.40 -3.04
CA GLU A 82 1.47 5.24 -4.48
C GLU A 82 2.91 5.43 -4.98
N PHE A 83 3.18 4.82 -6.12
CA PHE A 83 4.45 4.88 -6.82
C PHE A 83 4.20 5.07 -8.32
N PRO A 84 5.13 5.73 -9.03
CA PRO A 84 5.05 5.85 -10.47
C PRO A 84 5.34 4.51 -11.17
N GLU A 85 6.09 3.60 -10.54
CA GLU A 85 6.52 2.33 -11.16
C GLU A 85 6.40 1.11 -10.22
N PRO A 86 6.07 -0.08 -10.75
CA PRO A 86 5.94 -1.31 -9.96
C PRO A 86 7.19 -1.69 -9.16
N LEU A 87 8.38 -1.57 -9.77
CA LEU A 87 9.64 -1.97 -9.15
C LEU A 87 9.97 -1.13 -7.90
N LEU A 88 9.59 0.16 -7.90
CA LEU A 88 9.83 1.06 -6.78
C LEU A 88 8.97 0.68 -5.57
N ALA A 89 7.70 0.35 -5.79
CA ALA A 89 6.81 -0.12 -4.73
C ALA A 89 7.31 -1.44 -4.11
N VAL A 90 7.77 -2.38 -4.95
CA VAL A 90 8.34 -3.65 -4.47
C VAL A 90 9.59 -3.40 -3.63
N ARG A 91 10.49 -2.52 -4.07
CA ARG A 91 11.68 -2.15 -3.30
C ARG A 91 11.34 -1.49 -1.97
N ALA A 92 10.35 -0.61 -1.95
CA ALA A 92 9.85 0.01 -0.72
C ALA A 92 9.30 -1.03 0.25
N ALA A 93 8.45 -1.95 -0.23
CA ALA A 93 7.89 -3.02 0.60
C ALA A 93 8.99 -3.92 1.19
N VAL A 94 10.00 -4.29 0.40
CA VAL A 94 11.15 -5.06 0.90
C VAL A 94 11.94 -4.30 1.95
N GLU A 95 12.16 -3.00 1.76
CA GLU A 95 12.87 -2.17 2.74
C GLU A 95 12.07 -1.99 4.03
N ILE A 96 10.74 -1.87 3.95
CA ILE A 96 9.85 -1.87 5.13
C ILE A 96 10.05 -3.15 5.93
N GLN A 97 9.99 -4.32 5.27
CA GLN A 97 10.21 -5.61 5.95
C GLN A 97 11.61 -5.69 6.59
N ARG A 98 12.64 -5.16 5.93
CA ARG A 98 14.00 -5.12 6.50
C ARG A 98 14.10 -4.24 7.74
N ARG A 99 13.44 -3.08 7.76
CA ARG A 99 13.47 -2.16 8.90
C ARG A 99 12.70 -2.74 10.09
N VAL A 100 11.53 -3.33 9.82
CA VAL A 100 10.76 -4.08 10.81
C VAL A 100 11.58 -5.23 11.39
N PHE A 101 12.25 -6.02 10.52
CA PHE A 101 13.13 -7.10 10.96
C PHE A 101 14.24 -6.62 11.88
N ARG A 102 14.97 -5.54 11.52
CA ARG A 102 16.03 -4.95 12.36
C ARG A 102 15.48 -4.46 13.70
N HIS A 103 14.34 -3.78 13.70
CA HIS A 103 13.69 -3.29 14.91
C HIS A 103 13.31 -4.44 15.87
N ASN A 104 12.80 -5.53 15.32
CA ASN A 104 12.37 -6.68 16.10
C ASN A 104 13.50 -7.50 16.74
N GLN A 105 14.77 -7.27 16.36
CA GLN A 105 15.90 -8.04 16.90
C GLN A 105 16.11 -7.82 18.40
N SER A 106 15.76 -6.65 18.91
CA SER A 106 15.89 -6.30 20.33
C SER A 106 14.61 -6.54 21.15
N LEU A 107 13.56 -7.11 20.53
CA LEU A 107 12.23 -7.24 21.14
C LEU A 107 11.87 -8.70 21.41
N LEU A 108 11.12 -8.91 22.50
CA LEU A 108 10.45 -10.17 22.77
C LEU A 108 9.42 -10.45 21.69
N GLU A 109 9.18 -11.73 21.39
CA GLU A 109 8.27 -12.13 20.30
C GLU A 109 6.88 -11.49 20.42
N SER A 110 6.36 -11.37 21.64
CA SER A 110 5.05 -10.75 21.91
C SER A 110 4.97 -9.25 21.64
N GLU A 111 6.12 -8.57 21.53
CA GLU A 111 6.21 -7.12 21.33
C GLU A 111 6.61 -6.77 19.89
N ARG A 112 6.86 -7.78 19.05
CA ARG A 112 7.34 -7.57 17.68
C ARG A 112 6.27 -6.98 16.79
N LEU A 113 6.66 -5.98 16.01
CA LEU A 113 5.85 -5.45 14.92
C LEU A 113 5.84 -6.46 13.76
N GLN A 114 4.66 -6.89 13.33
CA GLN A 114 4.51 -7.70 12.11
C GLN A 114 3.73 -6.89 11.06
N VAL A 115 4.31 -6.74 9.87
CA VAL A 115 3.70 -5.97 8.79
C VAL A 115 3.42 -6.91 7.63
N ARG A 116 2.24 -6.77 7.03
CA ARG A 116 1.89 -7.38 5.75
C ARG A 116 1.79 -6.31 4.67
N ALA A 117 2.03 -6.68 3.42
CA ALA A 117 1.97 -5.75 2.30
C ALA A 117 1.32 -6.37 1.06
N GLY A 118 0.57 -5.55 0.33
CA GLY A 118 0.01 -5.90 -0.97
C GLY A 118 0.23 -4.80 -2.00
N ILE A 119 0.60 -5.20 -3.21
CA ILE A 119 0.94 -4.27 -4.30
C ILE A 119 0.13 -4.60 -5.54
N ASN A 120 -0.44 -3.57 -6.16
CA ASN A 120 -1.05 -3.67 -7.48
C ASN A 120 -0.64 -2.49 -8.37
N CYS A 121 -0.50 -2.72 -9.66
CA CYS A 121 -0.37 -1.67 -10.67
C CYS A 121 -1.60 -1.70 -11.56
N GLY A 122 -2.18 -0.54 -11.82
CA GLY A 122 -3.31 -0.42 -12.73
C GLY A 122 -3.91 0.98 -12.75
N VAL A 123 -5.00 1.10 -13.49
CA VAL A 123 -5.64 2.39 -13.72
C VAL A 123 -6.60 2.74 -12.58
N GLY A 124 -6.47 3.98 -12.10
CA GLY A 124 -7.41 4.63 -11.20
C GLY A 124 -7.65 6.06 -11.65
N PHE A 125 -8.16 6.89 -10.75
CA PHE A 125 -8.32 8.32 -11.01
C PHE A 125 -7.87 9.14 -9.80
N ARG A 126 -7.22 10.27 -10.09
CA ARG A 126 -6.80 11.25 -9.09
C ARG A 126 -8.00 12.11 -8.68
N ARG A 127 -8.20 12.34 -7.38
CA ARG A 127 -9.16 13.30 -6.86
C ARG A 127 -8.49 14.14 -5.78
N GLY A 128 -8.05 15.35 -6.13
CA GLY A 128 -7.19 16.15 -5.26
C GLY A 128 -5.90 15.41 -4.94
N THR A 129 -5.61 15.18 -3.65
CA THR A 129 -4.46 14.40 -3.19
C THR A 129 -4.75 12.90 -3.10
N ASP A 130 -6.00 12.47 -3.29
CA ASP A 130 -6.41 11.08 -3.16
C ASP A 130 -6.34 10.31 -4.48
N PHE A 131 -6.21 8.99 -4.40
CA PHE A 131 -6.25 8.08 -5.54
C PHE A 131 -7.34 7.04 -5.32
N LEU A 132 -8.20 6.86 -6.32
CA LEU A 132 -9.41 6.04 -6.23
C LEU A 132 -9.52 5.11 -7.44
N GLY A 133 -10.35 4.08 -7.31
CA GLY A 133 -10.68 3.15 -8.40
C GLY A 133 -10.15 1.74 -8.17
N ASP A 134 -10.27 0.91 -9.22
CA ASP A 134 -10.04 -0.53 -9.13
C ASP A 134 -8.61 -0.88 -8.69
N ALA A 135 -7.62 -0.12 -9.15
CA ALA A 135 -6.22 -0.32 -8.77
C ALA A 135 -6.02 -0.35 -7.24
N VAL A 136 -6.72 0.53 -6.51
CA VAL A 136 -6.70 0.65 -5.05
C VAL A 136 -7.41 -0.54 -4.41
N ASN A 137 -8.61 -0.88 -4.90
CA ASN A 137 -9.42 -1.98 -4.37
C ASN A 137 -8.71 -3.34 -4.49
N VAL A 138 -8.04 -3.56 -5.63
CA VAL A 138 -7.23 -4.77 -5.86
C VAL A 138 -6.05 -4.82 -4.90
N ALA A 139 -5.29 -3.72 -4.73
CA ALA A 139 -4.17 -3.67 -3.79
C ALA A 139 -4.60 -3.94 -2.33
N ALA A 140 -5.71 -3.35 -1.90
CA ALA A 140 -6.28 -3.59 -0.57
C ALA A 140 -6.69 -5.06 -0.39
N ARG A 141 -7.33 -5.68 -1.40
CA ARG A 141 -7.72 -7.09 -1.38
C ARG A 141 -6.51 -8.03 -1.34
N ILE A 142 -5.44 -7.71 -2.07
CA ILE A 142 -4.18 -8.46 -2.04
C ILE A 142 -3.56 -8.39 -0.64
N THR A 143 -3.51 -7.20 -0.03
CA THR A 143 -2.94 -7.00 1.32
C THR A 143 -3.67 -7.82 2.36
N LYS A 144 -5.02 -7.85 2.33
CA LYS A 144 -5.83 -8.65 3.26
C LYS A 144 -5.55 -10.15 3.17
N ARG A 145 -5.08 -10.65 2.03
CA ARG A 145 -4.69 -12.06 1.83
C ARG A 145 -3.24 -12.35 2.22
N SER A 146 -2.43 -11.33 2.46
CA SER A 146 -1.03 -11.47 2.85
C SER A 146 -0.93 -11.86 4.33
N GLY A 147 -0.06 -12.83 4.62
CA GLY A 147 0.30 -13.22 5.97
C GLY A 147 1.33 -12.27 6.62
N PRO A 148 1.72 -12.56 7.88
CA PRO A 148 2.79 -11.84 8.57
C PRO A 148 4.10 -11.83 7.79
N ALA A 149 4.77 -10.68 7.72
CA ALA A 149 6.04 -10.48 7.01
C ALA A 149 6.02 -10.86 5.52
N GLN A 150 4.83 -11.01 4.92
CA GLN A 150 4.67 -11.31 3.51
C GLN A 150 4.42 -10.04 2.69
N ILE A 151 4.87 -10.12 1.43
CA ILE A 151 4.56 -9.13 0.38
C ILE A 151 3.89 -9.91 -0.73
N LEU A 152 2.62 -9.64 -0.98
CA LEU A 152 1.92 -10.17 -2.15
C LEU A 152 1.82 -9.10 -3.24
N ILE A 153 1.96 -9.53 -4.49
CA ILE A 153 1.90 -8.64 -5.65
C ILE A 153 0.90 -9.17 -6.67
N SER A 154 0.26 -8.27 -7.41
CA SER A 154 -0.57 -8.64 -8.54
C SER A 154 0.26 -9.14 -9.73
N GLN A 155 -0.40 -9.82 -10.66
CA GLN A 155 0.25 -10.30 -11.88
C GLN A 155 0.90 -9.17 -12.71
N PRO A 156 0.25 -8.01 -12.95
CA PRO A 156 0.92 -6.89 -13.63
C PRO A 156 2.23 -6.43 -12.96
N VAL A 157 2.26 -6.41 -11.62
CA VAL A 157 3.47 -6.05 -10.86
C VAL A 157 4.55 -7.11 -11.01
N TYR A 158 4.17 -8.39 -10.97
CA TYR A 158 5.10 -9.50 -11.19
C TYR A 158 5.73 -9.43 -12.58
N GLU A 159 4.92 -9.28 -13.63
CA GLU A 159 5.38 -9.20 -15.02
C GLU A 159 6.33 -8.01 -15.23
N ALA A 160 5.98 -6.84 -14.69
CA ALA A 160 6.83 -5.65 -14.77
C ALA A 160 8.17 -5.78 -14.01
N THR A 161 8.26 -6.66 -13.01
CA THR A 161 9.45 -6.80 -12.15
C THR A 161 10.29 -8.04 -12.43
N ALA A 162 9.75 -9.05 -13.11
CA ALA A 162 10.42 -10.32 -13.40
C ALA A 162 11.75 -10.14 -14.18
N GLY A 163 11.82 -9.19 -15.12
CA GLY A 163 13.05 -8.88 -15.87
C GLY A 163 14.14 -8.20 -15.03
N ALA A 164 13.77 -7.44 -14.00
CA ALA A 164 14.69 -6.70 -13.14
C ALA A 164 15.23 -7.56 -11.98
N LEU A 165 14.38 -8.43 -11.42
CA LEU A 165 14.75 -9.34 -10.32
C LEU A 165 15.68 -10.47 -10.79
N GLY A 166 15.49 -10.98 -12.02
CA GLY A 166 16.34 -12.03 -12.61
C GLY A 166 17.81 -11.59 -12.84
N ARG A 167 18.06 -10.29 -13.04
CA ARG A 167 19.42 -9.75 -13.26
C ARG A 167 20.23 -9.58 -11.96
N GLN A 168 19.58 -9.36 -10.82
CA GLN A 168 20.27 -9.23 -9.53
C GLN A 168 20.66 -10.58 -8.92
N GLY A 169 19.89 -11.65 -9.15
CA GLY A 169 20.22 -13.00 -8.66
C GLY A 169 21.45 -13.63 -9.32
N ARG A 170 21.75 -13.29 -10.59
CA ARG A 170 22.92 -13.82 -11.31
C ARG A 170 24.25 -13.15 -10.95
N ARG A 171 24.26 -11.94 -10.38
CA ARG A 171 25.49 -11.24 -9.97
C ARG A 171 26.08 -11.72 -8.64
N ARG A 172 25.42 -12.61 -7.91
CA ARG A 172 25.87 -13.12 -6.60
C ARG A 172 26.37 -14.58 -6.59
N ARG A 173 26.51 -15.23 -7.76
CA ARG A 173 27.05 -16.60 -7.89
C ARG A 173 28.43 -16.65 -8.56
N ALA A 174 29.26 -15.63 -8.34
CA ALA A 174 30.65 -15.63 -8.76
C ALA A 174 31.52 -15.12 -7.60
N LEU A 175 31.61 -15.91 -6.54
CA LEU A 175 32.71 -15.99 -5.58
C LEU A 175 32.72 -17.41 -5.02
#